data_AF-A0A3N6G8Z0-F1
#
_entry.id   AF-A0A3N6G8Z0-F1
#
_cell.length_a   1.000
_cell.length_b   1.000
_cell.length_c   1.000
_cell.angle_alpha   90.00
_cell.angle_beta   90.00
_cell.angle_gamma   90.00
#
_symmetry.space_group_name_H-M   'P 1'
#
loop_
_entity.id
_entity.type
_entity.pdbx_description
1 polymer ?
#
loop_
_entity_poly.entity_id
_entity_poly.type
_entity_poly.pdbx_seq_one_letter_code
_entity_poly.pdbx_strand_id
1 'polypeptide(L)'
;MTGQRPDRDAAARKLGAALRSLQQRSGCTLRGLETRVRISDSSLSRYFRGETVPAWPVVRDLCRALGADPAEYRALWEATGQAPPDEPVAAVVRRTPEESGAGEDAVGPSRSRGGPARWHRWRGPLSGRGVIAVAAAAAGGLVAVGLLLFLLPSQGVPGAAPGARGAEGGSGRSGDAGVLVHNVEEVCQEPRTTSCALSLAYSPYRPYVTTNAADRVWHHDLLRARCTVANGVTVTDENHKHTSIWIQVTHGGRRLWLPGIRVHPDSLTQLTTTLPLCSS
;
A
#
# COMPACT_ATOMS: atom_id res chain seq x y z
N MET A 1 1.71 -29.14 -13.67
CA MET A 1 1.68 -27.66 -13.51
C MET A 1 2.45 -27.23 -12.26
N THR A 2 3.75 -27.51 -12.16
CA THR A 2 4.59 -27.23 -10.97
C THR A 2 5.54 -26.04 -11.16
N GLY A 3 5.59 -25.41 -12.34
CA GLY A 3 6.55 -24.35 -12.67
C GLY A 3 6.21 -22.94 -12.13
N GLN A 4 4.93 -22.63 -11.90
CA GLN A 4 4.51 -21.27 -11.55
C GLN A 4 4.86 -20.86 -10.10
N ARG A 5 4.79 -21.80 -9.16
CA ARG A 5 5.13 -21.56 -7.74
C ARG A 5 6.63 -21.31 -7.52
N PRO A 6 7.56 -22.14 -8.05
CA PRO A 6 8.99 -21.88 -7.90
C PRO A 6 9.45 -20.60 -8.60
N ASP A 7 8.80 -20.19 -9.70
CA ASP A 7 9.09 -18.93 -10.37
C ASP A 7 8.69 -17.70 -9.51
N ARG A 8 7.49 -17.73 -8.91
CA ARG A 8 7.04 -16.67 -7.98
C ARG A 8 7.90 -16.60 -6.73
N ASP A 9 8.30 -17.74 -6.16
CA ASP A 9 9.19 -17.79 -5.00
C ASP A 9 10.61 -17.29 -5.34
N ALA A 10 11.07 -17.51 -6.58
CA ALA A 10 12.32 -16.94 -7.07
C ALA A 10 12.22 -15.42 -7.25
N ALA A 11 11.12 -14.93 -7.81
CA ALA A 11 10.86 -13.50 -7.97
C ALA A 11 10.74 -12.78 -6.60
N ALA A 12 10.06 -13.38 -5.62
CA ALA A 12 9.96 -12.85 -4.26
C ALA A 12 11.34 -12.70 -3.60
N ARG A 13 12.21 -13.71 -3.73
CA ARG A 13 13.60 -13.65 -3.27
C ARG A 13 14.42 -12.59 -4.01
N LYS A 14 14.19 -12.41 -5.31
CA LYS A 14 14.86 -11.38 -6.12
C LYS A 14 14.48 -9.97 -5.65
N LEU A 15 13.19 -9.72 -5.41
CA LEU A 15 12.70 -8.45 -4.86
C LEU A 15 13.29 -8.20 -3.45
N GLY A 16 13.22 -9.19 -2.57
CA GLY A 16 13.76 -9.10 -1.21
C GLY A 16 15.25 -8.78 -1.20
N ALA A 17 16.03 -9.46 -2.06
CA ALA A 17 17.46 -9.19 -2.23
C ALA A 17 17.73 -7.76 -2.74
N ALA A 18 16.95 -7.27 -3.72
CA ALA A 18 17.11 -5.92 -4.25
C ALA A 18 16.83 -4.84 -3.19
N LEU A 19 15.79 -5.02 -2.37
CA LEU A 19 15.48 -4.13 -1.24
C LEU A 19 16.55 -4.20 -0.15
N ARG A 20 17.10 -5.39 0.12
CA ARG A 20 18.22 -5.56 1.05
C ARG A 20 19.48 -4.85 0.56
N SER A 21 19.82 -4.99 -0.71
CA SER A 21 20.97 -4.29 -1.29
C SER A 21 20.77 -2.76 -1.25
N LEU A 22 19.55 -2.27 -1.48
CA LEU A 22 19.23 -0.85 -1.31
C LEU A 22 19.47 -0.39 0.14
N GLN A 23 18.98 -1.15 1.11
CA GLN A 23 19.15 -0.86 2.53
C GLN A 23 20.63 -0.87 2.96
N GLN A 24 21.42 -1.80 2.44
CA GLN A 24 22.86 -1.87 2.70
C GLN A 24 23.60 -0.64 2.13
N ARG A 25 23.29 -0.23 0.90
CA ARG A 25 23.89 0.96 0.27
C ARG A 25 23.50 2.25 0.97
N SER A 26 22.30 2.33 1.52
CA SER A 26 21.84 3.51 2.25
C SER A 26 22.42 3.61 3.68
N GLY A 27 23.18 2.61 4.15
CA GLY A 27 23.77 2.57 5.49
C GLY A 27 22.74 2.50 6.65
N CYS A 28 21.47 2.29 6.35
CA CYS A 28 20.40 2.32 7.34
C CYS A 28 20.25 0.95 7.99
N THR A 29 20.32 0.85 9.32
CA THR A 29 20.04 -0.42 10.01
C THR A 29 18.55 -0.78 9.93
N LEU A 30 18.21 -2.07 10.09
CA LEU A 30 16.81 -2.51 10.14
C LEU A 30 16.03 -1.79 11.26
N ARG A 31 16.63 -1.65 12.45
CA ARG A 31 16.09 -0.84 13.56
C ARG A 31 15.86 0.64 13.18
N GLY A 32 16.77 1.22 12.41
CA GLY A 32 16.61 2.58 11.88
C GLY A 32 15.50 2.70 10.84
N LEU A 33 15.25 1.63 10.08
CA LEU A 33 14.16 1.56 9.11
C LEU A 33 12.82 1.35 9.80
N GLU A 34 12.74 0.47 10.80
CA GLU A 34 11.56 0.26 11.65
C GLU A 34 11.05 1.57 12.26
N THR A 35 11.95 2.44 12.71
CA THR A 35 11.54 3.74 13.26
C THR A 35 10.91 4.66 12.21
N ARG A 36 11.38 4.58 10.95
CA ARG A 36 10.97 5.48 9.84
C ARG A 36 9.71 5.01 9.12
N VAL A 37 9.63 3.73 8.77
CA VAL A 37 8.45 3.13 8.11
C VAL A 37 7.48 2.48 9.09
N ARG A 38 7.74 2.51 10.40
CA ARG A 38 6.92 1.91 11.48
C ARG A 38 6.62 0.42 11.29
N ILE A 39 7.33 -0.28 10.41
CA ILE A 39 7.21 -1.73 10.20
C ILE A 39 8.22 -2.43 11.10
N SER A 40 7.80 -3.49 11.81
CA SER A 40 8.67 -4.18 12.76
C SER A 40 9.93 -4.77 12.11
N ASP A 41 11.04 -4.84 12.85
CA ASP A 41 12.30 -5.45 12.40
C ASP A 41 12.10 -6.87 11.84
N SER A 42 11.28 -7.68 12.53
CA SER A 42 10.91 -9.02 12.10
C SER A 42 10.11 -9.08 10.78
N SER A 43 9.24 -8.10 10.49
CA SER A 43 8.54 -8.01 9.19
C SER A 43 9.51 -7.60 8.08
N LEU A 44 10.36 -6.60 8.35
CA LEU A 44 11.40 -6.15 7.42
C LEU A 44 12.37 -7.28 7.07
N SER A 45 12.75 -8.09 8.06
CA SER A 45 13.60 -9.26 7.89
C SER A 45 12.97 -10.30 6.95
N ARG A 46 11.67 -10.57 7.07
CA ARG A 46 10.96 -11.48 6.14
C ARG A 46 10.89 -10.92 4.72
N TYR A 47 10.59 -9.64 4.57
CA TYR A 47 10.56 -8.98 3.26
C TYR A 47 11.92 -9.03 2.57
N PHE A 48 13.00 -8.75 3.30
CA PHE A 48 14.36 -8.75 2.74
C PHE A 48 14.91 -10.15 2.47
N ARG A 49 14.35 -11.18 3.09
CA ARG A 49 14.63 -12.58 2.77
C ARG A 49 13.76 -13.13 1.63
N GLY A 50 12.73 -12.38 1.21
CA GLY A 50 11.76 -12.83 0.21
C GLY A 50 10.82 -13.93 0.73
N GLU A 51 10.71 -14.09 2.05
CA GLU A 51 9.79 -15.03 2.70
C GLU A 51 8.33 -14.54 2.61
N THR A 52 8.16 -13.23 2.48
CA THR A 52 6.87 -12.57 2.29
C THR A 52 7.07 -11.45 1.29
N VAL A 53 6.18 -11.34 0.29
CA VAL A 53 6.21 -10.24 -0.67
C VAL A 53 5.50 -9.03 -0.04
N PRO A 54 6.19 -7.90 0.19
CA PRO A 54 5.53 -6.67 0.62
C PRO A 54 4.63 -6.15 -0.51
N ALA A 55 3.50 -5.56 -0.16
CA ALA A 55 2.64 -4.92 -1.16
C ALA A 55 3.31 -3.67 -1.77
N TRP A 56 2.84 -3.24 -2.95
CA TRP A 56 3.49 -2.16 -3.69
C TRP A 56 3.69 -0.86 -2.89
N PRO A 57 2.71 -0.35 -2.12
CA PRO A 57 2.93 0.85 -1.32
C PRO A 57 4.00 0.68 -0.25
N VAL A 58 4.17 -0.52 0.30
CA VAL A 58 5.25 -0.83 1.25
C VAL A 58 6.61 -0.78 0.55
N VAL A 59 6.72 -1.38 -0.65
CA VAL A 59 7.94 -1.28 -1.48
C VAL A 59 8.25 0.19 -1.76
N ARG A 60 7.25 0.97 -2.17
CA ARG A 60 7.36 2.40 -2.44
C ARG A 60 7.83 3.19 -1.21
N ASP A 61 7.25 2.94 -0.04
CA ASP A 61 7.59 3.66 1.19
C ASP A 61 8.97 3.26 1.70
N LEU A 62 9.38 1.99 1.53
CA LEU A 62 10.75 1.53 1.76
C LEU A 62 11.74 2.21 0.82
N CYS A 63 11.48 2.26 -0.48
CA CYS A 63 12.34 2.93 -1.46
C CYS A 63 12.51 4.42 -1.12
N ARG A 64 11.41 5.13 -0.83
CA ARG A 64 11.45 6.54 -0.41
C ARG A 64 12.23 6.74 0.89
N ALA A 65 12.01 5.90 1.90
CA ALA A 65 12.75 5.98 3.15
C ALA A 65 14.25 5.71 2.96
N LEU A 66 14.62 4.90 1.97
CA LEU A 66 16.01 4.57 1.64
C LEU A 66 16.63 5.50 0.57
N GLY A 67 15.87 6.49 0.07
CA GLY A 67 16.36 7.47 -0.89
C GLY A 67 16.43 6.99 -2.35
N ALA A 68 15.70 5.93 -2.71
CA ALA A 68 15.59 5.44 -4.09
C ALA A 68 14.25 5.83 -4.74
N ASP A 69 14.26 5.90 -6.07
CA ASP A 69 13.04 6.00 -6.85
C ASP A 69 12.27 4.67 -6.79
N PRO A 70 11.01 4.65 -6.30
CA PRO A 70 10.18 3.47 -6.33
C PRO A 70 10.02 2.86 -7.72
N ALA A 71 9.99 3.67 -8.80
CA ALA A 71 9.70 3.18 -10.16
C ALA A 71 10.65 2.06 -10.62
N GLU A 72 11.92 2.11 -10.19
CA GLU A 72 12.94 1.10 -10.50
C GLU A 72 12.61 -0.29 -9.93
N TYR A 73 11.84 -0.34 -8.85
CA TYR A 73 11.48 -1.57 -8.14
C TYR A 73 10.12 -2.12 -8.58
N ARG A 74 9.38 -1.39 -9.42
CA ARG A 74 8.03 -1.78 -9.88
C ARG A 74 8.05 -3.09 -10.64
N ALA A 75 8.93 -3.21 -11.63
CA ALA A 75 9.03 -4.42 -12.44
C ALA A 75 9.45 -5.65 -11.62
N LEU A 76 10.29 -5.48 -10.58
CA LEU A 76 10.68 -6.56 -9.68
C LEU A 76 9.52 -7.01 -8.80
N TRP A 77 8.65 -6.09 -8.38
CA TRP A 77 7.46 -6.38 -7.61
C TRP A 77 6.39 -7.06 -8.45
N GLU A 78 6.15 -6.58 -9.68
CA GLU A 78 5.18 -7.20 -10.60
C GLU A 78 5.57 -8.63 -10.97
N ALA A 79 6.87 -8.88 -11.14
CA ALA A 79 7.41 -10.21 -11.42
C ALA A 79 7.11 -11.25 -10.32
N THR A 80 6.75 -10.85 -9.09
CA THR A 80 6.30 -11.81 -8.06
C THR A 80 4.90 -12.38 -8.33
N GLY A 81 4.28 -11.96 -9.44
CA GLY A 81 2.89 -12.27 -9.77
C GLY A 81 1.91 -11.44 -8.95
N GLN A 82 2.32 -10.24 -8.52
CA GLN A 82 1.42 -9.18 -8.05
C GLN A 82 1.24 -8.23 -9.23
N ALA A 83 0.38 -8.58 -10.18
CA ALA A 83 0.10 -7.70 -11.30
C ALA A 83 -0.77 -6.52 -10.83
N PRO A 84 -0.68 -5.32 -11.43
CA PRO A 84 -1.84 -4.44 -11.45
C PRO A 84 -2.98 -5.17 -12.16
N PRO A 85 -4.22 -5.16 -11.65
CA PRO A 85 -5.35 -5.66 -12.43
C PRO A 85 -5.57 -4.70 -13.60
N ASP A 86 -5.30 -5.17 -14.82
CA ASP A 86 -5.76 -4.53 -16.05
C ASP A 86 -7.31 -4.57 -16.10
N GLU A 87 -7.97 -3.42 -16.18
CA GLU A 87 -9.37 -3.30 -16.64
C GLU A 87 -9.44 -3.31 -18.18
N PRO A 88 -10.61 -3.49 -18.85
CA PRO A 88 -11.85 -4.22 -18.48
C PRO A 88 -12.35 -5.11 -19.64
N VAL A 89 -12.88 -6.33 -19.38
CA VAL A 89 -13.67 -7.06 -20.39
C VAL A 89 -15.15 -6.77 -20.20
N ALA A 90 -15.61 -5.74 -20.91
CA ALA A 90 -17.00 -5.59 -21.26
C ALA A 90 -17.40 -6.70 -22.26
N ALA A 91 -18.04 -7.78 -21.79
CA ALA A 91 -19.02 -8.57 -22.56
C ALA A 91 -19.54 -9.79 -21.78
N VAL A 92 -20.57 -9.61 -20.94
CA VAL A 92 -21.58 -10.65 -20.73
C VAL A 92 -22.95 -10.00 -20.78
N VAL A 93 -23.43 -9.77 -22.00
CA VAL A 93 -24.87 -9.86 -22.29
C VAL A 93 -24.99 -10.88 -23.41
N ARG A 94 -25.45 -12.07 -23.06
CA ARG A 94 -26.42 -12.85 -23.83
C ARG A 94 -26.95 -13.95 -22.91
N ARG A 95 -28.16 -13.69 -22.40
CA ARG A 95 -29.04 -14.69 -21.79
C ARG A 95 -29.32 -15.78 -22.83
N THR A 96 -29.17 -17.02 -22.44
CA THR A 96 -29.67 -18.19 -23.17
C THR A 96 -31.21 -18.20 -23.08
N PRO A 97 -31.95 -18.58 -24.13
CA PRO A 97 -33.40 -18.75 -24.08
C PRO A 97 -33.75 -20.14 -23.51
N GLU A 98 -34.68 -20.20 -22.56
CA GLU A 98 -35.32 -21.45 -22.12
C GLU A 98 -36.66 -21.60 -22.84
N GLU A 99 -36.84 -22.78 -23.43
CA GLU A 99 -37.95 -23.20 -24.28
C GLU A 99 -39.26 -23.46 -23.51
N SER A 100 -40.36 -23.06 -24.15
CA SER A 100 -41.56 -23.89 -24.40
C SER A 100 -42.46 -24.29 -23.21
N GLY A 101 -43.57 -23.55 -23.08
CA GLY A 101 -44.83 -24.02 -22.50
C GLY A 101 -45.99 -23.44 -23.31
N ALA A 102 -46.81 -24.33 -23.88
CA ALA A 102 -47.88 -24.07 -24.84
C ALA A 102 -49.11 -23.31 -24.28
N GLY A 103 -49.91 -22.73 -25.17
CA GLY A 103 -51.31 -22.34 -24.88
C GLY A 103 -51.85 -21.21 -25.76
N GLU A 104 -52.72 -21.58 -26.70
CA GLU A 104 -53.47 -20.77 -27.68
C GLU A 104 -54.23 -19.54 -27.13
N ASP A 105 -54.28 -18.43 -27.90
CA ASP A 105 -55.48 -18.02 -28.67
C ASP A 105 -55.41 -16.57 -29.21
N ALA A 106 -55.50 -16.48 -30.54
CA ALA A 106 -56.23 -15.55 -31.39
C ALA A 106 -56.06 -13.99 -31.34
N VAL A 107 -55.94 -13.47 -32.58
CA VAL A 107 -56.37 -12.15 -33.15
C VAL A 107 -55.31 -11.01 -33.21
N GLY A 108 -54.94 -10.66 -34.45
CA GLY A 108 -54.08 -9.51 -34.83
C GLY A 108 -54.82 -8.15 -34.88
N PRO A 109 -54.34 -7.12 -35.63
CA PRO A 109 -53.24 -7.11 -36.59
C PRO A 109 -52.16 -6.01 -36.40
N SER A 110 -51.14 -6.20 -37.21
CA SER A 110 -49.96 -5.39 -37.52
C SER A 110 -50.23 -3.96 -38.01
N ARG A 111 -49.39 -3.00 -37.59
CA ARG A 111 -49.02 -1.82 -38.40
C ARG A 111 -47.57 -1.37 -38.14
N SER A 112 -46.85 -1.26 -39.27
CA SER A 112 -45.75 -0.33 -39.59
C SER A 112 -44.44 -0.39 -38.80
N ARG A 113 -43.24 -0.26 -39.37
CA ARG A 113 -42.73 -0.03 -40.74
C ARG A 113 -41.21 -0.23 -40.62
N GLY A 114 -40.58 -0.90 -41.58
CA GLY A 114 -39.13 -0.97 -41.67
C GLY A 114 -38.51 0.34 -42.20
N GLY A 115 -37.23 0.56 -41.88
CA GLY A 115 -36.35 1.49 -42.60
C GLY A 115 -35.20 2.06 -41.75
N PRO A 116 -33.97 2.23 -42.29
CA PRO A 116 -32.74 1.96 -41.55
C PRO A 116 -31.85 3.18 -41.20
N ALA A 117 -30.85 2.89 -40.37
CA ALA A 117 -29.51 3.49 -40.22
C ALA A 117 -29.26 4.94 -40.70
N ARG A 118 -28.87 5.82 -39.75
CA ARG A 118 -28.06 7.00 -40.06
C ARG A 118 -27.06 7.31 -38.95
N TRP A 119 -25.79 7.05 -39.26
CA TRP A 119 -24.64 7.48 -38.49
C TRP A 119 -24.45 8.99 -38.66
N HIS A 120 -24.43 9.71 -37.54
CA HIS A 120 -23.95 11.08 -37.44
C HIS A 120 -22.71 11.03 -36.55
N ARG A 121 -21.50 10.82 -37.11
CA ARG A 121 -20.55 11.88 -37.53
C ARG A 121 -20.67 13.15 -36.68
N TRP A 122 -19.89 13.19 -35.60
CA TRP A 122 -19.43 14.44 -35.01
C TRP A 122 -17.91 14.53 -35.19
N ARG A 123 -17.51 15.55 -35.94
CA ARG A 123 -16.14 16.06 -36.10
C ARG A 123 -16.03 17.33 -35.25
N GLY A 124 -14.89 17.53 -34.61
CA GLY A 124 -14.51 18.81 -34.00
C GLY A 124 -13.02 18.79 -33.63
N PRO A 125 -12.17 19.67 -34.20
CA PRO A 125 -10.71 19.53 -34.19
C PRO A 125 -10.02 20.36 -33.10
N LEU A 126 -8.86 19.89 -32.63
CA LEU A 126 -7.94 20.65 -31.79
C LEU A 126 -6.95 21.45 -32.65
N SER A 127 -7.17 22.75 -32.71
CA SER A 127 -6.17 23.83 -32.86
C SER A 127 -5.06 23.69 -31.81
N GLY A 128 -3.80 24.06 -31.98
CA GLY A 128 -3.06 24.71 -33.06
C GLY A 128 -1.64 24.89 -32.51
N ARG A 129 -0.62 24.42 -33.24
CA ARG A 129 0.80 24.64 -32.91
C ARG A 129 1.30 25.79 -33.78
N GLY A 130 1.44 26.97 -33.19
CA GLY A 130 2.14 28.11 -33.78
C GLY A 130 3.58 28.16 -33.25
N VAL A 131 4.54 28.03 -34.16
CA VAL A 131 5.97 28.29 -33.94
C VAL A 131 6.24 29.71 -34.42
N ILE A 132 6.78 30.58 -33.56
CA ILE A 132 7.47 31.81 -33.98
C ILE A 132 8.72 31.95 -33.11
N ALA A 133 9.83 32.28 -33.76
CA ALA A 133 11.15 32.46 -33.20
C ALA A 133 11.63 33.94 -33.31
N VAL A 134 12.72 34.24 -32.59
CA VAL A 134 13.68 35.37 -32.73
C VAL A 134 13.20 36.69 -32.07
N ALA A 135 13.96 37.52 -31.32
CA ALA A 135 15.41 37.75 -31.18
C ALA A 135 15.80 38.56 -29.91
N ALA A 136 17.08 38.44 -29.54
CA ALA A 136 18.05 39.49 -29.17
C ALA A 136 18.05 40.26 -27.82
N ALA A 137 19.16 40.02 -27.09
CA ALA A 137 20.20 40.95 -26.61
C ALA A 137 19.97 41.94 -25.45
N ALA A 138 20.84 41.81 -24.42
CA ALA A 138 21.70 42.84 -23.77
C ALA A 138 21.96 42.41 -22.30
N ALA A 139 23.19 42.03 -21.90
CA ALA A 139 24.34 42.85 -21.53
C ALA A 139 24.47 43.09 -20.00
N GLY A 140 25.68 42.88 -19.48
CA GLY A 140 26.15 43.32 -18.15
C GLY A 140 25.89 42.30 -17.01
N GLY A 141 26.83 41.95 -16.13
CA GLY A 141 28.18 42.42 -15.89
C GLY A 141 28.81 41.57 -14.79
N LEU A 142 30.14 41.52 -14.79
CA LEU A 142 31.03 40.87 -13.83
C LEU A 142 30.70 41.20 -12.37
N VAL A 143 30.64 40.18 -11.50
CA VAL A 143 31.28 40.27 -10.16
C VAL A 143 31.92 38.92 -9.84
N ALA A 144 33.23 38.90 -9.95
CA ALA A 144 34.10 37.92 -9.35
C ALA A 144 34.12 38.11 -7.83
N VAL A 145 33.83 37.08 -7.04
CA VAL A 145 34.38 36.92 -5.68
C VAL A 145 34.37 35.43 -5.31
N GLY A 146 35.53 34.87 -4.97
CA GLY A 146 35.61 33.82 -3.96
C GLY A 146 35.71 32.37 -4.43
N LEU A 147 36.62 32.03 -5.35
CA LEU A 147 37.15 30.67 -5.43
C LEU A 147 38.68 30.67 -5.51
N LEU A 148 39.29 31.21 -4.46
CA LEU A 148 40.69 31.01 -4.16
C LEU A 148 40.78 30.62 -2.68
N LEU A 149 41.02 29.33 -2.43
CA LEU A 149 41.75 28.75 -1.29
C LEU A 149 41.54 27.23 -1.32
N PHE A 150 42.10 26.60 -2.36
CA PHE A 150 42.52 25.21 -2.28
C PHE A 150 43.93 25.20 -1.69
N LEU A 151 44.18 24.25 -0.76
CA LEU A 151 45.48 23.84 -0.21
C LEU A 151 45.97 24.55 1.06
N LEU A 152 45.42 24.16 2.22
CA LEU A 152 46.25 23.96 3.43
C LEU A 152 45.86 22.64 4.13
N PRO A 153 46.83 21.77 4.46
CA PRO A 153 46.60 20.54 5.21
C PRO A 153 46.40 20.83 6.71
N SER A 154 45.32 20.32 7.28
CA SER A 154 45.04 20.38 8.72
C SER A 154 46.01 19.52 9.52
N GLN A 155 47.02 20.14 10.13
CA GLN A 155 47.85 19.54 11.16
C GLN A 155 47.10 19.55 12.50
N GLY A 156 47.18 18.43 13.21
CA GLY A 156 46.26 18.05 14.28
C GLY A 156 46.45 18.70 15.64
N VAL A 157 45.56 18.30 16.56
CA VAL A 157 45.82 18.28 18.02
C VAL A 157 45.03 17.11 18.62
N PRO A 158 45.66 16.18 19.37
CA PRO A 158 44.96 15.24 20.23
C PRO A 158 44.71 15.89 21.60
N GLY A 159 43.45 15.97 22.00
CA GLY A 159 43.05 16.48 23.32
C GLY A 159 42.02 15.56 23.95
N ALA A 160 42.50 14.58 24.71
CA ALA A 160 41.68 13.75 25.58
C ALA A 160 41.20 14.55 26.79
N ALA A 161 39.91 14.51 27.09
CA ALA A 161 39.39 14.28 28.44
C ALA A 161 37.85 14.06 28.43
N PRO A 162 37.33 13.32 29.42
CA PRO A 162 36.10 12.54 29.30
C PRO A 162 34.91 13.19 30.00
N GLY A 163 33.68 12.86 29.59
CA GLY A 163 32.51 13.18 30.40
C GLY A 163 31.22 13.42 29.63
N ALA A 164 30.61 12.36 29.10
CA ALA A 164 29.17 12.26 28.96
C ALA A 164 28.83 10.78 29.14
N ARG A 165 28.60 10.35 30.39
CA ARG A 165 27.25 9.99 30.86
C ARG A 165 26.44 9.32 29.76
N GLY A 166 26.26 8.02 29.95
CA GLY A 166 25.48 7.16 29.08
C GLY A 166 24.22 7.87 28.63
N ALA A 167 24.12 8.07 27.32
CA ALA A 167 22.83 7.97 26.69
C ALA A 167 22.41 6.52 26.88
N GLU A 168 21.73 6.26 27.99
CA GLU A 168 20.78 5.17 28.09
C GLU A 168 20.01 5.21 26.77
N GLY A 169 20.33 4.25 25.90
CA GLY A 169 19.52 3.94 24.76
C GLY A 169 18.19 3.54 25.35
N GLY A 170 17.31 4.53 25.50
CA GLY A 170 15.94 4.36 25.92
C GLY A 170 15.41 3.22 25.07
N SER A 171 15.25 2.08 25.73
CA SER A 171 14.65 0.89 25.19
C SER A 171 13.42 1.36 24.43
N GLY A 172 13.48 1.25 23.10
CA GLY A 172 12.32 1.49 22.25
C GLY A 172 11.17 0.76 22.91
N ARG A 173 10.13 1.51 23.29
CA ARG A 173 9.01 1.01 24.08
C ARG A 173 8.46 -0.22 23.36
N SER A 174 8.89 -1.38 23.82
CA SER A 174 8.57 -2.70 23.26
C SER A 174 7.07 -2.84 23.41
N GLY A 175 6.33 -2.57 22.35
CA GLY A 175 4.87 -2.48 22.42
C GLY A 175 4.21 -1.73 21.27
N ASP A 176 4.93 -0.94 20.48
CA ASP A 176 4.35 -0.31 19.27
C ASP A 176 4.87 -0.99 18.00
N ALA A 177 4.00 -1.69 17.28
CA ALA A 177 4.28 -2.27 15.96
C ALA A 177 3.42 -1.58 14.89
N GLY A 178 3.91 -1.48 13.66
CA GLY A 178 3.06 -1.08 12.54
C GLY A 178 2.16 -2.21 12.09
N VAL A 179 0.92 -1.89 11.77
CA VAL A 179 -0.01 -2.78 11.11
C VAL A 179 -0.50 -2.14 9.83
N LEU A 180 -0.46 -2.89 8.73
CA LEU A 180 -1.02 -2.49 7.45
C LEU A 180 -2.46 -3.00 7.35
N VAL A 181 -3.37 -2.10 7.05
CA VAL A 181 -4.76 -2.43 6.78
C VAL A 181 -4.85 -3.22 5.46
N HIS A 182 -5.52 -4.35 5.50
CA HIS A 182 -5.75 -5.21 4.35
C HIS A 182 -7.26 -5.28 4.06
N ASN A 183 -7.65 -4.88 2.85
CA ASN A 183 -8.98 -5.14 2.35
C ASN A 183 -8.90 -6.39 1.46
N VAL A 184 -9.74 -7.36 1.76
CA VAL A 184 -9.77 -8.65 1.04
C VAL A 184 -10.41 -8.49 -0.34
N GLU A 185 -11.26 -7.48 -0.53
CA GLU A 185 -11.85 -7.14 -1.81
C GLU A 185 -10.81 -6.43 -2.68
N GLU A 186 -10.32 -7.11 -3.72
CA GLU A 186 -9.30 -6.60 -4.65
C GLU A 186 -9.71 -5.26 -5.28
N VAL A 187 -10.98 -5.13 -5.65
CA VAL A 187 -11.57 -3.89 -6.19
C VAL A 187 -11.48 -2.69 -5.24
N CYS A 188 -11.25 -2.94 -3.94
CA CYS A 188 -11.13 -1.91 -2.91
C CYS A 188 -9.70 -1.76 -2.37
N GLN A 189 -8.71 -2.33 -3.04
CA GLN A 189 -7.30 -2.18 -2.66
C GLN A 189 -6.69 -0.87 -3.16
N GLU A 190 -7.04 -0.41 -4.35
CA GLU A 190 -6.53 0.85 -4.92
C GLU A 190 -7.41 2.07 -4.61
N PRO A 191 -8.74 2.05 -4.82
CA PRO A 191 -9.55 3.25 -4.70
C PRO A 191 -9.75 3.67 -3.24
N ARG A 192 -9.49 4.95 -2.97
CA ARG A 192 -9.71 5.57 -1.65
C ARG A 192 -11.09 6.21 -1.53
N THR A 193 -12.12 5.50 -1.99
CA THR A 193 -13.52 5.97 -1.93
C THR A 193 -14.15 5.65 -0.58
N THR A 194 -15.29 6.27 -0.29
CA THR A 194 -16.05 6.01 0.93
C THR A 194 -16.63 4.59 1.00
N SER A 195 -16.89 3.96 -0.15
CA SER A 195 -17.41 2.59 -0.23
C SER A 195 -16.33 1.55 0.06
N CYS A 196 -15.07 1.84 -0.28
CA CYS A 196 -13.92 0.97 -0.02
C CYS A 196 -13.23 1.24 1.34
N ALA A 197 -13.82 2.12 2.15
CA ALA A 197 -13.31 2.43 3.47
C ALA A 197 -13.68 1.34 4.47
N LEU A 198 -12.68 0.82 5.17
CA LEU A 198 -12.84 -0.05 6.32
C LEU A 198 -13.02 0.78 7.59
N SER A 199 -13.78 0.26 8.55
CA SER A 199 -14.05 0.98 9.79
C SER A 199 -13.06 0.60 10.89
N LEU A 200 -12.50 1.59 11.56
CA LEU A 200 -11.95 1.42 12.90
C LEU A 200 -13.11 1.46 13.90
N ALA A 201 -13.08 0.59 14.91
CA ALA A 201 -14.16 0.46 15.88
C ALA A 201 -13.88 1.17 17.21
N TYR A 202 -14.95 1.58 17.91
CA TYR A 202 -14.84 2.08 19.29
C TYR A 202 -14.52 0.97 20.28
N SER A 203 -15.12 -0.20 20.11
CA SER A 203 -14.98 -1.33 21.04
C SER A 203 -14.86 -2.66 20.28
N PRO A 204 -13.94 -3.56 20.68
CA PRO A 204 -13.82 -4.89 20.11
C PRO A 204 -14.91 -5.85 20.64
N TYR A 205 -15.68 -5.42 21.66
CA TYR A 205 -16.72 -6.21 22.31
C TYR A 205 -18.13 -5.82 21.85
N ARG A 206 -18.25 -4.94 20.86
CA ARG A 206 -19.51 -4.57 20.21
C ARG A 206 -19.52 -5.07 18.77
N PRO A 207 -20.70 -5.36 18.18
CA PRO A 207 -20.81 -5.77 16.78
C PRO A 207 -20.04 -4.84 15.83
N TYR A 208 -19.39 -5.40 14.81
CA TYR A 208 -18.65 -4.64 13.80
C TYR A 208 -19.60 -4.09 12.73
N VAL A 209 -20.35 -3.05 13.12
CA VAL A 209 -21.36 -2.35 12.32
C VAL A 209 -21.17 -0.84 12.44
N THR A 210 -21.92 -0.07 11.65
CA THR A 210 -21.79 1.40 11.57
C THR A 210 -21.95 2.14 12.90
N THR A 211 -22.74 1.62 13.84
CA THR A 211 -22.91 2.23 15.18
C THR A 211 -21.68 2.08 16.08
N ASN A 212 -20.80 1.12 15.77
CA ASN A 212 -19.51 0.93 16.44
C ASN A 212 -18.34 1.48 15.62
N ALA A 213 -18.59 2.08 14.44
CA ALA A 213 -17.56 2.67 13.59
C ALA A 213 -17.14 4.05 14.11
N ALA A 214 -15.85 4.22 14.37
CA ALA A 214 -15.25 5.41 14.95
C ALA A 214 -14.47 6.26 13.96
N ASP A 215 -13.86 5.63 12.96
CA ASP A 215 -13.07 6.28 11.92
C ASP A 215 -12.94 5.37 10.69
N ARG A 216 -12.42 5.92 9.58
CA ARG A 216 -12.23 5.21 8.31
C ARG A 216 -10.75 5.06 7.99
N VAL A 217 -10.41 3.87 7.50
CA VAL A 217 -9.08 3.54 6.99
C VAL A 217 -9.24 2.78 5.69
N TRP A 218 -8.21 2.83 4.85
CA TRP A 218 -8.19 2.19 3.55
C TRP A 218 -7.12 1.12 3.49
N HIS A 219 -7.17 0.32 2.45
CA HIS A 219 -6.10 -0.62 2.16
C HIS A 219 -4.73 0.05 2.15
N HIS A 220 -3.75 -0.63 2.74
CA HIS A 220 -2.38 -0.15 2.98
C HIS A 220 -2.23 1.06 3.87
N ASP A 221 -3.28 1.51 4.56
CA ASP A 221 -3.09 2.46 5.65
C ASP A 221 -2.23 1.80 6.74
N LEU A 222 -1.16 2.50 7.09
CA LEU A 222 -0.23 2.07 8.11
C LEU A 222 -0.64 2.67 9.44
N LEU A 223 -1.06 1.81 10.36
CA LEU A 223 -1.50 2.19 11.70
C LEU A 223 -0.47 1.76 12.74
N ARG A 224 -0.43 2.48 13.85
CA ARG A 224 0.39 2.11 15.00
C ARG A 224 -0.43 1.18 15.90
N ALA A 225 -0.12 -0.11 15.88
CA ALA A 225 -0.65 -1.11 16.78
C ALA A 225 0.05 -1.07 18.15
N ARG A 226 -0.71 -1.35 19.20
CA ARG A 226 -0.31 -1.22 20.61
C ARG A 226 -0.38 -2.53 21.39
N CYS A 227 -1.49 -3.24 21.22
CA CYS A 227 -1.79 -4.49 21.92
C CYS A 227 -2.89 -5.24 21.17
N THR A 228 -3.11 -6.51 21.53
CA THR A 228 -4.18 -7.33 20.95
C THR A 228 -5.12 -7.90 21.99
N VAL A 229 -6.35 -8.21 21.61
CA VAL A 229 -7.27 -9.06 22.38
C VAL A 229 -7.73 -10.22 21.51
N ALA A 230 -7.89 -11.41 22.08
CA ALA A 230 -8.31 -12.61 21.35
C ALA A 230 -9.80 -12.97 21.54
N ASN A 231 -10.47 -12.30 22.48
CA ASN A 231 -11.84 -12.56 22.91
C ASN A 231 -12.84 -11.47 22.47
N GLY A 232 -12.56 -10.75 21.38
CA GLY A 232 -13.50 -9.79 20.82
C GLY A 232 -14.64 -10.47 20.08
N VAL A 233 -15.62 -9.67 19.65
CA VAL A 233 -16.69 -10.15 18.77
C VAL A 233 -16.07 -10.67 17.47
N THR A 234 -16.46 -11.88 17.05
CA THR A 234 -16.00 -12.47 15.80
C THR A 234 -16.49 -11.66 14.62
N VAL A 235 -15.56 -11.22 13.77
CA VAL A 235 -15.86 -10.53 12.52
C VAL A 235 -15.58 -11.48 11.37
N THR A 236 -16.52 -11.55 10.43
CA THR A 236 -16.40 -12.34 9.19
C THR A 236 -16.16 -11.38 8.02
N ASP A 237 -15.25 -11.73 7.13
CA ASP A 237 -15.00 -10.99 5.89
C ASP A 237 -15.87 -11.47 4.73
N GLU A 238 -15.71 -10.81 3.60
CA GLU A 238 -16.42 -11.06 2.35
C GLU A 238 -16.07 -12.43 1.75
N ASN A 239 -14.95 -13.03 2.18
CA ASN A 239 -14.51 -14.37 1.83
C ASN A 239 -14.92 -15.45 2.85
N HIS A 240 -15.84 -15.13 3.78
CA HIS A 240 -16.34 -16.02 4.83
C HIS A 240 -15.27 -16.49 5.83
N LYS A 241 -14.10 -15.84 5.86
CA LYS A 241 -13.09 -16.07 6.91
C LYS A 241 -13.43 -15.21 8.10
N HIS A 242 -13.00 -15.63 9.29
CA HIS A 242 -13.37 -14.94 10.51
C HIS A 242 -12.26 -14.97 11.56
N THR A 243 -12.30 -13.98 12.46
CA THR A 243 -11.44 -13.95 13.64
C THR A 243 -12.11 -13.19 14.78
N SER A 244 -11.83 -13.62 16.01
CA SER A 244 -12.16 -12.92 17.25
C SER A 244 -11.00 -12.04 17.75
N ILE A 245 -9.90 -11.99 17.00
CA ILE A 245 -8.72 -11.20 17.35
C ILE A 245 -8.93 -9.75 16.93
N TRP A 246 -8.63 -8.83 17.83
CA TRP A 246 -8.66 -7.40 17.57
C TRP A 246 -7.36 -6.75 17.98
N ILE A 247 -6.97 -5.72 17.25
CA ILE A 247 -5.72 -4.97 17.44
C ILE A 247 -6.08 -3.56 17.87
N GLN A 248 -5.57 -3.11 19.01
CA GLN A 248 -5.71 -1.72 19.40
C GLN A 248 -4.70 -0.89 18.61
N VAL A 249 -5.20 0.12 17.89
CA VAL A 249 -4.43 1.01 17.03
C VAL A 249 -4.57 2.46 17.46
N THR A 250 -3.55 3.28 17.16
CA THR A 250 -3.61 4.74 17.31
C THR A 250 -3.88 5.38 15.96
N HIS A 251 -4.99 6.13 15.84
CA HIS A 251 -5.38 6.86 14.63
C HIS A 251 -5.94 8.24 15.02
N GLY A 252 -5.46 9.31 14.39
CA GLY A 252 -5.89 10.69 14.73
C GLY A 252 -5.71 11.05 16.22
N GLY A 253 -4.70 10.51 16.89
CA GLY A 253 -4.48 10.69 18.34
C GLY A 253 -5.41 9.89 19.25
N ARG A 254 -6.37 9.13 18.70
CA ARG A 254 -7.33 8.30 19.43
C ARG A 254 -6.89 6.84 19.43
N ARG A 255 -7.27 6.11 20.47
CA ARG A 255 -7.12 4.64 20.52
C ARG A 255 -8.41 4.02 20.01
N LEU A 256 -8.31 3.29 18.91
CA LEU A 256 -9.42 2.61 18.23
C LEU A 256 -9.05 1.15 18.00
N TRP A 257 -9.99 0.37 17.48
CA TRP A 257 -9.83 -1.07 17.30
C TRP A 257 -9.93 -1.47 15.84
N LEU A 258 -8.93 -2.19 15.35
CA LEU A 258 -8.93 -2.81 14.03
C LEU A 258 -9.25 -4.31 14.19
N PRO A 259 -10.28 -4.85 13.52
CA PRO A 259 -10.49 -6.29 13.49
C PRO A 259 -9.29 -6.99 12.84
N GLY A 260 -8.84 -8.11 13.41
CA GLY A 260 -7.71 -8.86 12.87
C GLY A 260 -7.93 -9.34 11.43
N ILE A 261 -9.19 -9.53 11.01
CA ILE A 261 -9.53 -9.96 9.65
C ILE A 261 -9.23 -8.88 8.60
N ARG A 262 -9.05 -7.61 9.03
CA ARG A 262 -8.66 -6.48 8.17
C ARG A 262 -7.13 -6.31 8.12
N VAL A 263 -6.39 -7.40 8.33
CA VAL A 263 -4.92 -7.49 8.29
C VAL A 263 -4.55 -8.79 7.57
N HIS A 264 -3.44 -8.79 6.83
CA HIS A 264 -2.96 -10.01 6.18
C HIS A 264 -2.68 -11.13 7.21
N PRO A 265 -3.03 -12.41 6.93
CA PRO A 265 -2.90 -13.51 7.90
C PRO A 265 -1.50 -13.67 8.53
N ASP A 266 -0.45 -13.57 7.71
CA ASP A 266 0.94 -13.67 8.20
C ASP A 266 1.30 -12.52 9.15
N SER A 267 0.82 -11.31 8.83
CA SER A 267 1.02 -10.13 9.66
C SER A 267 0.21 -10.23 10.96
N LEU A 268 -1.02 -10.74 10.92
CA LEU A 268 -1.84 -10.96 12.11
C LEU A 268 -1.14 -11.95 13.06
N THR A 269 -0.66 -13.08 12.53
CA THR A 269 0.07 -14.09 13.29
C THR A 269 1.28 -13.47 14.00
N GLN A 270 2.09 -12.70 13.27
CA GLN A 270 3.22 -11.97 13.84
C GLN A 270 2.81 -10.99 14.94
N LEU A 271 1.77 -10.19 14.72
CA LEU A 271 1.32 -9.18 15.68
C LEU A 271 0.87 -9.83 16.97
N THR A 272 0.17 -10.96 16.91
CA THR A 272 -0.27 -11.70 18.12
C THR A 272 0.88 -12.31 18.92
N THR A 273 2.03 -12.57 18.29
CA THR A 273 3.25 -13.01 18.99
C THR A 273 4.07 -11.84 19.54
N THR A 274 4.01 -10.68 18.86
CA THR A 274 4.92 -9.56 19.15
C THR A 274 4.30 -8.53 20.10
N LEU A 275 3.00 -8.29 19.98
CA LEU A 275 2.29 -7.30 20.79
C LEU A 275 1.82 -7.92 22.10
N PRO A 276 1.82 -7.15 23.20
CA PRO A 276 1.23 -7.59 24.45
C PRO A 276 -0.29 -7.74 24.31
N LEU A 277 -0.89 -8.52 25.21
CA LEU A 277 -2.34 -8.53 25.39
C LEU A 277 -2.79 -7.19 26.00
N CYS A 278 -3.91 -6.64 25.53
CA CYS A 278 -4.47 -5.43 26.13
C CYS A 278 -4.99 -5.75 27.54
N SER A 279 -4.54 -5.00 28.53
CA SER A 279 -5.14 -5.03 29.87
C SER A 279 -6.54 -4.44 29.81
N SER A 280 -7.52 -5.19 30.34
CA SER A 280 -8.93 -4.82 30.49
C SER A 280 -9.10 -3.60 31.39
#